data_AF-A0A7R9YFM2-F1
#
_entry.id   AF-A0A7R9YFM2-F1
#
_cell.length_a   1.000
_cell.length_b   1.000
_cell.length_c   1.000
_cell.angle_alpha   90.00
_cell.angle_beta   90.00
_cell.angle_gamma   90.00
#
_symmetry.space_group_name_H-M   'P 1'
#
loop_
_entity.id
_entity.type
_entity.pdbx_description
1 polymer ?
#
loop_
_entity_poly.entity_id
_entity_poly.type
_entity_poly.pdbx_seq_one_letter_code
_entity_poly.pdbx_strand_id
1 'polypeptide(L)'
;MAAKWRISLLLLLAPASALVWGPRRGISMTAQPSSSVEKPYPTKASEVVNYSTVKSVLVRHVLCASADLADNVLRSCRSAADGRDALSEVAAALSMCEESKKQGGELGWVSPEDDFLDDRFPKELRKTAIRKKPGDLYVDRSDLGFHVIHIDDVFQTLSPTLRRRAGKLHNDEEGFAMERTPLGELLGSSDKLTYSIETMGCQMNVADSERMAGQLEEMGLEVQPEGEKGSPTVVVINTCSIRDHAEQKVYSYLGPHAVRKRRGEPVSIVVAGCVAQQEGEQLLRRVPEIDAVIGPQYANRLGEVLLQVADGDQVVATDATLISEDVSRPRRQSEVCGWVNVIYGCNERCTYCVVPTTRGVEQSRPLRSILNEVEDLVKQGYREVTLLGQNIDAWGRDMEPKRRFHELLDAVAKVEGVGRVRFLTSHPRYMSERVVNTVAQHPDVLAPCFHIPFQSGDDKVLREMQRGYTFDSYVKIAKRIRRLIPHAAITADAIVGFPGETEAEFQRTLDLMEEV
;
A
#
# COMPACT_ATOMS: atom_id res chain seq x y z
N MET A 1 38.92 0.34 -31.84
CA MET A 1 39.34 0.63 -30.46
C MET A 1 38.26 0.09 -29.54
N ALA A 2 38.52 -1.03 -28.88
CA ALA A 2 37.56 -1.70 -28.01
C ALA A 2 37.50 -1.00 -26.64
N ALA A 3 36.32 -0.50 -26.27
CA ALA A 3 36.06 0.02 -24.93
C ALA A 3 35.61 -1.14 -24.03
N LYS A 4 36.46 -1.48 -23.05
CA LYS A 4 36.18 -2.49 -22.03
C LYS A 4 35.11 -1.97 -21.07
N TRP A 5 34.00 -2.69 -20.96
CA TRP A 5 33.03 -2.52 -19.88
C TRP A 5 33.65 -2.99 -18.55
N ARG A 6 33.64 -2.14 -17.53
CA ARG A 6 34.07 -2.48 -16.16
C ARG A 6 32.87 -3.03 -15.40
N ILE A 7 32.86 -4.34 -15.17
CA ILE A 7 32.03 -4.99 -14.16
C ILE A 7 32.78 -4.86 -12.83
N SER A 8 32.24 -4.08 -11.88
CA SER A 8 32.78 -4.00 -10.53
C SER A 8 32.15 -5.10 -9.67
N LEU A 9 32.82 -6.25 -9.61
CA LEU A 9 32.52 -7.33 -8.67
C LEU A 9 33.34 -7.10 -7.39
N LEU A 10 32.73 -6.61 -6.31
CA LEU A 10 33.38 -6.46 -5.01
C LEU A 10 33.39 -7.82 -4.29
N LEU A 11 34.45 -8.61 -4.51
CA LEU A 11 34.78 -9.79 -3.71
C LEU A 11 35.67 -9.36 -2.53
N LEU A 12 35.10 -9.27 -1.34
CA LEU A 12 35.86 -9.15 -0.09
C LEU A 12 36.38 -10.54 0.32
N LEU A 13 37.63 -10.82 -0.05
CA LEU A 13 38.41 -11.94 0.49
C LEU A 13 38.97 -11.54 1.86
N ALA A 14 38.48 -12.16 2.94
CA ALA A 14 39.13 -12.13 4.25
C ALA A 14 40.06 -13.36 4.39
N PRO A 15 41.26 -13.22 5.00
CA PRO A 15 42.22 -14.31 5.10
C PRO A 15 41.82 -15.34 6.15
N ALA A 16 42.05 -16.61 5.83
CA ALA A 16 41.89 -17.73 6.73
C ALA A 16 42.93 -17.66 7.86
N SER A 17 42.47 -17.50 9.11
CA SER A 17 43.27 -17.80 10.30
C SER A 17 42.44 -18.59 11.30
N ALA A 18 43.03 -19.71 11.72
CA ALA A 18 42.49 -20.78 12.55
C ALA A 18 41.77 -20.29 13.81
N LEU A 19 40.52 -20.76 13.97
CA LEU A 19 39.83 -20.80 15.25
C LEU A 19 39.32 -22.22 15.48
N VAL A 20 39.96 -22.87 16.44
CA VAL A 20 39.71 -24.24 16.92
C VAL A 20 38.27 -24.36 17.39
N TRP A 21 37.50 -25.24 16.75
CA TRP A 21 36.15 -25.62 17.18
C TRP A 21 36.23 -26.64 18.33
N GLY A 22 35.79 -26.24 19.53
CA GLY A 22 35.42 -27.16 20.60
C GLY A 22 33.94 -27.61 20.46
N PRO A 23 33.56 -28.80 20.94
CA PRO A 23 32.25 -29.38 20.65
C PRO A 23 31.15 -28.67 21.46
N ARG A 24 30.26 -27.93 20.79
CA ARG A 24 29.00 -27.46 21.38
C ARG A 24 27.92 -28.51 21.20
N ARG A 25 27.27 -28.85 22.32
CA ARG A 25 26.14 -29.77 22.45
C ARG A 25 25.05 -29.40 21.44
N GLY A 26 24.66 -30.36 20.61
CA GLY A 26 23.59 -30.21 19.64
C GLY A 26 22.25 -29.97 20.32
N ILE A 27 21.65 -28.81 20.06
CA ILE A 27 20.21 -28.63 20.11
C ILE A 27 19.72 -28.94 18.70
N SER A 28 19.15 -30.13 18.53
CA SER A 28 18.46 -30.54 17.31
C SER A 28 17.21 -29.69 17.14
N MET A 29 17.29 -28.58 16.40
CA MET A 29 16.12 -27.93 15.85
C MET A 29 15.77 -28.60 14.52
N THR A 30 14.98 -29.67 14.59
CA THR A 30 14.21 -30.13 13.43
C THR A 30 13.20 -29.05 13.08
N ALA A 31 13.48 -28.27 12.03
CA ALA A 31 12.48 -27.43 11.39
C ALA A 31 11.39 -28.36 10.84
N GLN A 32 10.27 -28.48 11.55
CA GLN A 32 9.07 -29.05 10.97
C GLN A 32 8.49 -28.01 10.02
N PRO A 33 8.22 -28.36 8.74
CA PRO A 33 7.49 -27.48 7.85
C PRO A 33 6.09 -27.30 8.44
N SER A 34 5.72 -26.06 8.76
CA SER A 34 4.36 -25.73 9.13
C SER A 34 3.45 -26.05 7.96
N SER A 35 2.65 -27.11 8.07
CA SER A 35 1.56 -27.42 7.16
C SER A 35 0.44 -26.38 7.34
N SER A 36 0.65 -25.16 6.86
CA SER A 36 -0.43 -24.21 6.64
C SER A 36 -1.21 -24.71 5.43
N VAL A 37 -2.40 -25.23 5.69
CA VAL A 37 -3.40 -25.58 4.67
C VAL A 37 -3.49 -24.43 3.67
N GLU A 38 -3.03 -24.64 2.44
CA GLU A 38 -3.20 -23.72 1.33
C GLU A 38 -4.69 -23.55 1.05
N LYS A 39 -5.32 -22.55 1.68
CA LYS A 39 -6.57 -22.02 1.15
C LYS A 39 -6.22 -21.30 -0.16
N PRO A 40 -6.87 -21.62 -1.29
CA PRO A 40 -6.61 -20.92 -2.54
C PRO A 40 -6.83 -19.43 -2.35
N TYR A 41 -5.82 -18.62 -2.70
CA TYR A 41 -5.90 -17.16 -2.62
C TYR A 41 -7.06 -16.67 -3.50
N PRO A 42 -8.00 -15.85 -2.99
CA PRO A 42 -9.16 -15.46 -3.76
C PRO A 42 -8.77 -14.66 -5.00
N THR A 43 -9.54 -14.80 -6.07
CA THR A 43 -9.18 -14.26 -7.41
C THR A 43 -9.73 -12.86 -7.65
N LYS A 44 -10.60 -12.38 -6.75
CA LYS A 44 -11.21 -11.05 -6.81
C LYS A 44 -10.99 -10.32 -5.48
N ALA A 45 -10.63 -9.03 -5.54
CA ALA A 45 -10.52 -8.20 -4.35
C ALA A 45 -11.81 -8.21 -3.50
N SER A 46 -12.98 -8.33 -4.14
CA SER A 46 -14.28 -8.45 -3.46
C SER A 46 -14.45 -9.69 -2.57
N GLU A 47 -13.61 -10.72 -2.74
CA GLU A 47 -13.64 -11.96 -1.95
C GLU A 47 -12.70 -11.89 -0.72
N VAL A 48 -11.80 -10.90 -0.64
CA VAL A 48 -10.79 -10.75 0.42
C VAL A 48 -11.02 -9.52 1.28
N VAL A 49 -11.51 -8.43 0.70
CA VAL A 49 -11.67 -7.15 1.40
C VAL A 49 -12.82 -7.22 2.39
N ASN A 50 -12.57 -6.85 3.65
CA ASN A 50 -13.58 -6.83 4.68
C ASN A 50 -14.46 -5.56 4.60
N TYR A 51 -15.56 -5.63 3.86
CA TYR A 51 -16.52 -4.53 3.75
C TYR A 51 -17.36 -4.26 5.01
N SER A 52 -17.29 -5.11 6.05
CA SER A 52 -18.04 -4.87 7.31
C SER A 52 -17.56 -3.63 8.09
N THR A 53 -16.35 -3.19 7.76
CA THR A 53 -15.73 -1.95 8.24
C THR A 53 -16.35 -0.70 7.62
N VAL A 54 -16.90 -0.79 6.41
CA VAL A 54 -17.53 0.32 5.70
C VAL A 54 -18.92 0.52 6.27
N LYS A 55 -19.17 1.70 6.84
CA LYS A 55 -20.45 2.01 7.52
C LYS A 55 -21.41 2.74 6.59
N SER A 56 -20.90 3.63 5.75
CA SER A 56 -21.69 4.37 4.78
C SER A 56 -20.84 4.81 3.61
N VAL A 57 -21.49 5.13 2.50
CA VAL A 57 -20.88 5.71 1.30
C VAL A 57 -21.59 7.01 0.95
N LEU A 58 -20.86 8.02 0.51
CA LEU A 58 -21.42 9.26 0.00
C LEU A 58 -21.79 9.04 -1.47
N VAL A 59 -23.08 9.16 -1.80
CA VAL A 59 -23.62 8.75 -3.11
C VAL A 59 -24.16 9.94 -3.88
N ARG A 60 -23.80 9.99 -5.18
CA ARG A 60 -24.53 10.72 -6.20
C ARG A 60 -25.24 9.77 -7.15
N HIS A 61 -26.43 10.17 -7.59
CA HIS A 61 -27.38 9.28 -8.24
C HIS A 61 -28.22 9.98 -9.30
N VAL A 62 -28.42 9.31 -10.44
CA VAL A 62 -29.38 9.68 -11.47
C VAL A 62 -30.29 8.50 -11.77
N LEU A 63 -31.60 8.70 -11.67
CA LEU A 63 -32.59 7.69 -12.07
C LEU A 63 -33.02 7.92 -13.53
N CYS A 64 -32.86 6.91 -14.37
CA CYS A 64 -33.15 6.93 -15.80
C CYS A 64 -34.29 5.98 -16.18
N ALA A 65 -35.11 6.40 -17.16
CA ALA A 65 -36.27 5.64 -17.65
C ALA A 65 -35.90 4.37 -18.44
N SER A 66 -34.72 4.33 -19.03
CA SER A 66 -34.26 3.23 -19.89
C SER A 66 -32.76 2.97 -19.72
N ALA A 67 -32.35 1.76 -20.09
CA ALA A 67 -30.94 1.35 -20.11
C ALA A 67 -30.12 2.24 -21.05
N ASP A 68 -30.64 2.53 -22.25
CA ASP A 68 -29.95 3.35 -23.24
C ASP A 68 -29.65 4.77 -22.73
N LEU A 69 -30.58 5.35 -21.97
CA LEU A 69 -30.37 6.66 -21.35
C LEU A 69 -29.29 6.57 -20.27
N ALA A 70 -29.36 5.57 -19.39
CA ALA A 70 -28.35 5.36 -18.35
C ALA A 70 -26.95 5.15 -18.96
N ASP A 71 -26.84 4.38 -20.05
CA ASP A 71 -25.57 4.16 -20.76
C ASP A 71 -25.04 5.43 -21.42
N ASN A 72 -25.92 6.30 -21.94
CA ASN A 72 -25.52 7.60 -22.48
C ASN A 72 -25.01 8.54 -21.39
N VAL A 73 -25.70 8.61 -20.25
CA VAL A 73 -25.26 9.38 -19.09
C VAL A 73 -23.91 8.87 -18.61
N LEU A 74 -23.77 7.55 -18.45
CA LEU A 74 -22.53 6.91 -18.05
C LEU A 74 -21.38 7.27 -19.00
N ARG A 75 -21.59 7.16 -20.31
CA ARG A 75 -20.58 7.53 -21.32
C ARG A 75 -20.18 9.00 -21.23
N SER A 76 -21.15 9.90 -21.09
CA SER A 76 -20.90 11.34 -20.96
C SER A 76 -20.06 11.66 -19.73
N CYS A 77 -20.41 11.09 -18.58
CA CYS A 77 -19.67 11.29 -17.33
C CYS A 77 -18.26 10.69 -17.39
N ARG A 78 -18.08 9.56 -18.10
CA ARG A 78 -16.76 8.92 -18.31
C ARG A 78 -15.82 9.75 -19.17
N SER A 79 -16.34 10.50 -20.14
CA SER A 79 -15.52 11.38 -20.99
C SER A 79 -15.12 12.69 -20.32
N ALA A 80 -15.78 13.06 -19.22
CA ALA A 80 -15.43 14.26 -18.48
C ALA A 80 -14.15 14.06 -17.66
N ALA A 81 -13.37 15.13 -17.51
CA ALA A 81 -12.22 15.15 -16.59
C ALA A 81 -12.66 14.91 -15.14
N ASP A 82 -13.86 15.39 -14.80
CA ASP A 82 -14.52 15.12 -13.53
C ASP A 82 -15.92 14.51 -13.75
N GLY A 83 -16.04 13.21 -13.51
CA GLY A 83 -17.30 12.48 -13.63
C GLY A 83 -18.34 12.93 -12.60
N ARG A 84 -17.90 13.54 -11.49
CA ARG A 84 -18.75 14.03 -10.40
C ARG A 84 -19.59 15.23 -10.82
N ASP A 85 -18.95 16.23 -11.42
CA ASP A 85 -19.60 17.46 -11.89
C ASP A 85 -20.51 17.17 -13.08
N ALA A 86 -20.04 16.35 -14.02
CA ALA A 86 -20.83 15.91 -15.16
C ALA A 86 -22.10 15.17 -14.73
N LEU A 87 -22.02 14.30 -13.71
CA LEU A 87 -23.18 13.59 -13.19
C LEU A 87 -24.17 14.55 -12.52
N SER A 88 -23.70 15.59 -11.84
CA SER A 88 -24.57 16.59 -11.20
C SER A 88 -25.36 17.43 -12.19
N GLU A 89 -24.72 17.86 -13.28
CA GLU A 89 -25.40 18.56 -14.36
C GLU A 89 -26.50 17.70 -14.99
N VAL A 90 -26.18 16.43 -15.25
CA VAL A 90 -27.13 15.46 -15.80
C VAL A 90 -28.26 15.16 -14.82
N ALA A 91 -27.97 15.01 -13.53
CA ALA A 91 -28.95 14.75 -12.50
C ALA A 91 -30.02 15.84 -12.44
N ALA A 92 -29.59 17.11 -12.42
CA ALA A 92 -30.47 18.26 -12.37
C ALA A 92 -31.39 18.38 -13.60
N ALA A 93 -30.92 17.91 -14.76
CA ALA A 93 -31.65 17.98 -16.02
C ALA A 93 -32.61 16.80 -16.24
N LEU A 94 -32.16 15.56 -15.97
CA LEU A 94 -32.76 14.34 -16.52
C LEU A 94 -33.19 13.30 -15.47
N SER A 95 -32.85 13.46 -14.19
CA SER A 95 -33.21 12.49 -13.17
C SER A 95 -34.74 12.37 -13.01
N MET A 96 -35.26 11.15 -13.03
CA MET A 96 -36.66 10.85 -12.68
C MET A 96 -36.91 10.87 -11.16
N CYS A 97 -35.86 10.90 -10.35
CA CYS A 97 -35.96 11.12 -8.92
C CYS A 97 -35.92 12.63 -8.63
N GLU A 98 -37.02 13.18 -8.10
CA GLU A 98 -37.16 14.62 -7.79
C GLU A 98 -36.10 15.13 -6.81
N GLU A 99 -35.72 14.32 -5.81
CA GLU A 99 -34.70 14.71 -4.84
C GLU A 99 -33.32 14.82 -5.49
N SER A 100 -32.92 13.78 -6.24
CA SER A 100 -31.70 13.82 -7.05
C SER A 100 -31.72 14.98 -8.05
N LYS A 101 -32.89 15.35 -8.58
CA LYS A 101 -33.00 16.51 -9.47
C LYS A 101 -32.74 17.83 -8.74
N LYS A 102 -33.30 18.01 -7.54
CA LYS A 102 -33.14 19.22 -6.72
C LYS A 102 -31.74 19.37 -6.14
N GLN A 103 -31.11 18.26 -5.74
CA GLN A 103 -29.80 18.25 -5.10
C GLN A 103 -28.64 18.00 -6.07
N GLY A 104 -28.86 18.10 -7.39
CA GLY A 104 -27.79 17.85 -8.37
C GLY A 104 -27.19 16.44 -8.24
N GLY A 105 -28.03 15.45 -7.95
CA GLY A 105 -27.71 14.04 -7.82
C GLY A 105 -27.31 13.61 -6.42
N GLU A 106 -27.03 14.54 -5.49
CA GLU A 106 -26.58 14.20 -4.15
C GLU A 106 -27.69 13.49 -3.35
N LEU A 107 -27.39 12.28 -2.85
CA LEU A 107 -28.23 11.56 -1.90
C LEU A 107 -27.69 11.65 -0.46
N GLY A 108 -26.44 12.11 -0.29
CA GLY A 108 -25.76 12.15 0.99
C GLY A 108 -25.13 10.82 1.37
N TRP A 109 -24.84 10.65 2.67
CA TRP A 109 -24.30 9.41 3.22
C TRP A 109 -25.39 8.34 3.25
N VAL A 110 -25.08 7.18 2.69
CA VAL A 110 -25.98 6.04 2.53
C VAL A 110 -25.40 4.82 3.23
N SER A 111 -26.16 4.26 4.17
CA SER A 111 -25.93 2.99 4.85
C SER A 111 -26.86 1.89 4.29
N PRO A 112 -26.46 0.60 4.32
CA PRO A 112 -27.33 -0.50 3.92
C PRO A 112 -28.68 -0.54 4.65
N GLU A 113 -28.74 -0.02 5.88
CA GLU A 113 -29.93 -0.05 6.75
C GLU A 113 -30.76 1.25 6.72
N ASP A 114 -30.45 2.18 5.81
CA ASP A 114 -31.21 3.43 5.65
C ASP A 114 -32.51 3.20 4.88
N ASP A 115 -33.49 2.57 5.54
CA ASP A 115 -34.77 2.15 4.94
C ASP A 115 -35.62 3.35 4.46
N PHE A 116 -35.36 4.56 4.96
CA PHE A 116 -35.99 5.80 4.48
C PHE A 116 -35.61 6.21 3.04
N LEU A 117 -34.65 5.52 2.43
CA LEU A 117 -34.23 5.68 1.05
C LEU A 117 -34.91 4.69 0.09
N ASP A 118 -35.70 3.73 0.57
CA ASP A 118 -36.22 2.63 -0.26
C ASP A 118 -37.05 3.06 -1.47
N ASP A 119 -37.70 4.22 -1.39
CA ASP A 119 -38.52 4.81 -2.44
C ASP A 119 -37.71 5.40 -3.62
N ARG A 120 -36.40 5.63 -3.42
CA ARG A 120 -35.53 6.30 -4.40
C ARG A 120 -34.20 5.60 -4.66
N PHE A 121 -33.66 4.92 -3.65
CA PHE A 121 -32.41 4.18 -3.69
C PHE A 121 -32.55 2.87 -2.90
N PRO A 122 -33.18 1.84 -3.49
CA PRO A 122 -33.56 0.61 -2.82
C PRO A 122 -32.42 -0.14 -2.13
N LYS A 123 -32.76 -0.96 -1.12
CA LYS A 123 -31.80 -1.71 -0.29
C LYS A 123 -30.76 -2.51 -1.08
N GLU A 124 -31.14 -3.12 -2.20
CA GLU A 124 -30.21 -3.89 -3.02
C GLU A 124 -29.13 -3.00 -3.67
N LEU A 125 -29.49 -1.77 -4.09
CA LEU A 125 -28.50 -0.79 -4.58
C LEU A 125 -27.56 -0.34 -3.46
N ARG A 126 -28.06 -0.14 -2.24
CA ARG A 126 -27.24 0.24 -1.08
C ARG A 126 -26.23 -0.85 -0.73
N LYS A 127 -26.65 -2.13 -0.75
CA LYS A 127 -25.78 -3.30 -0.57
C LYS A 127 -24.71 -3.42 -1.66
N THR A 128 -25.00 -3.00 -2.88
CA THR A 128 -23.99 -2.94 -3.95
C THR A 128 -23.04 -1.75 -3.75
N ALA A 129 -23.57 -0.56 -3.42
CA ALA A 129 -22.81 0.67 -3.25
C ALA A 129 -21.78 0.61 -2.11
N ILE A 130 -22.10 -0.06 -0.99
CA ILE A 130 -21.17 -0.22 0.14
C ILE A 130 -19.89 -1.01 -0.22
N ARG A 131 -19.89 -1.70 -1.36
CA ARG A 131 -18.76 -2.50 -1.88
C ARG A 131 -17.94 -1.77 -2.94
N LYS A 132 -18.22 -0.49 -3.16
CA LYS A 132 -17.58 0.35 -4.18
C LYS A 132 -16.55 1.29 -3.56
N LYS A 133 -15.70 1.85 -4.39
CA LYS A 133 -14.61 2.77 -4.00
C LYS A 133 -14.96 4.22 -4.35
N PRO A 134 -14.35 5.23 -3.70
CA PRO A 134 -14.50 6.60 -4.15
C PRO A 134 -14.08 6.74 -5.61
N GLY A 135 -14.87 7.46 -6.39
CA GLY A 135 -14.73 7.64 -7.83
C GLY A 135 -15.33 6.52 -8.70
N ASP A 136 -15.85 5.43 -8.11
CA ASP A 136 -16.55 4.41 -8.89
C ASP A 136 -17.84 4.99 -9.48
N LEU A 137 -18.02 4.81 -10.79
CA LEU A 137 -19.14 5.25 -11.59
C LEU A 137 -19.70 4.08 -12.41
N TYR A 138 -20.93 3.66 -12.09
CA TYR A 138 -21.56 2.47 -12.66
C TYR A 138 -23.07 2.62 -12.83
N VAL A 139 -23.66 1.67 -13.56
CA VAL A 139 -25.10 1.54 -13.71
C VAL A 139 -25.57 0.29 -13.00
N ASP A 140 -26.68 0.40 -12.28
CA ASP A 140 -27.38 -0.71 -11.64
C ASP A 140 -28.88 -0.60 -11.88
N ARG A 141 -29.63 -1.68 -11.64
CA ARG A 141 -31.07 -1.74 -11.92
C ARG A 141 -31.85 -2.07 -10.65
N SER A 142 -33.00 -1.41 -10.50
CA SER A 142 -34.02 -1.78 -9.53
C SER A 142 -35.40 -1.80 -10.17
N ASP A 143 -36.43 -2.03 -9.36
CA ASP A 143 -37.83 -1.92 -9.78
C ASP A 143 -38.23 -0.47 -10.15
N LEU A 144 -37.46 0.53 -9.71
CA LEU A 144 -37.69 1.95 -10.02
C LEU A 144 -37.12 2.37 -11.39
N GLY A 145 -36.22 1.58 -11.97
CA GLY A 145 -35.56 1.89 -13.24
C GLY A 145 -34.07 1.62 -13.25
N PHE A 146 -33.34 2.43 -14.01
CA PHE A 146 -31.88 2.33 -14.18
C PHE A 146 -31.19 3.45 -13.41
N HIS A 147 -30.24 3.09 -12.56
CA HIS A 147 -29.59 4.00 -11.64
C HIS A 147 -28.14 4.20 -12.09
N VAL A 148 -27.79 5.42 -12.46
CA VAL A 148 -26.38 5.80 -12.64
C VAL A 148 -25.88 6.30 -11.30
N ILE A 149 -24.85 5.66 -10.77
CA ILE A 149 -24.37 5.84 -9.40
C ILE A 149 -22.90 6.22 -9.43
N HIS A 150 -22.56 7.33 -8.77
CA HIS A 150 -21.20 7.75 -8.48
C HIS A 150 -20.96 7.72 -6.99
N ILE A 151 -19.85 7.11 -6.56
CA ILE A 151 -19.43 7.09 -5.16
C ILE A 151 -18.46 8.25 -4.94
N ASP A 152 -18.91 9.26 -4.19
CA ASP A 152 -18.08 10.43 -3.88
C ASP A 152 -17.03 10.09 -2.81
N ASP A 153 -17.42 9.34 -1.78
CA ASP A 153 -16.58 9.04 -0.62
C ASP A 153 -17.07 7.78 0.12
N VAL A 154 -16.22 7.21 0.98
CA VAL A 154 -16.47 5.99 1.75
C VAL A 154 -16.08 6.21 3.20
N PHE A 155 -17.03 6.05 4.12
CA PHE A 155 -16.77 6.14 5.56
C PHE A 155 -16.57 4.75 6.14
N GLN A 156 -15.40 4.55 6.75
CA GLN A 156 -14.94 3.25 7.22
C GLN A 156 -14.33 3.32 8.62
N THR A 157 -14.77 2.44 9.51
CA THR A 157 -14.19 2.29 10.85
C THR A 157 -13.04 1.31 10.86
N LEU A 158 -12.12 1.41 11.83
CA LEU A 158 -11.16 0.34 12.09
C LEU A 158 -11.90 -0.94 12.51
N SER A 159 -11.55 -2.07 11.91
CA SER A 159 -11.82 -3.39 12.49
C SER A 159 -10.49 -4.07 12.75
N PRO A 160 -9.94 -3.94 13.97
CA PRO A 160 -8.74 -4.67 14.33
C PRO A 160 -9.02 -6.17 14.36
N THR A 161 -8.03 -6.95 13.92
CA THR A 161 -8.00 -8.43 14.00
C THR A 161 -8.25 -8.92 15.43
N LEU A 162 -7.72 -8.20 16.41
CA LEU A 162 -7.91 -8.52 17.81
C LEU A 162 -7.86 -7.26 18.68
N ARG A 163 -8.84 -7.13 19.58
CA ARG A 163 -8.87 -6.13 20.64
C ARG A 163 -8.88 -6.87 21.99
N ARG A 164 -7.82 -6.75 22.77
CA ARG A 164 -7.76 -7.28 24.14
C ARG A 164 -7.98 -6.15 25.14
N ARG A 165 -9.23 -6.03 25.62
CA ARG A 165 -9.58 -5.21 26.80
C ARG A 165 -8.82 -5.73 28.03
N ALA A 166 -8.29 -4.83 28.83
CA ALA A 166 -7.37 -5.19 29.90
C ALA A 166 -8.03 -6.00 31.04
N GLY A 167 -7.35 -7.08 31.43
CA GLY A 167 -7.20 -7.56 32.81
C GLY A 167 -5.69 -7.69 33.10
N LYS A 168 -5.28 -7.98 34.35
CA LYS A 168 -3.85 -8.22 34.66
C LYS A 168 -3.29 -9.27 33.68
N LEU A 169 -2.29 -8.90 32.88
CA LEU A 169 -1.55 -9.86 32.05
C LEU A 169 -0.94 -10.89 33.01
N HIS A 170 -1.00 -12.16 32.64
CA HIS A 170 -0.70 -13.32 33.50
C HIS A 170 0.57 -13.13 34.34
N ASN A 171 0.48 -13.56 35.60
CA ASN A 171 1.61 -13.74 36.50
C ASN A 171 2.60 -14.72 35.84
N ASP A 172 3.71 -14.22 35.31
CA ASP A 172 4.93 -15.01 35.25
C ASP A 172 5.29 -15.41 36.70
N GLU A 173 5.93 -16.57 36.89
CA GLU A 173 6.25 -17.16 38.20
C GLU A 173 7.09 -16.26 39.13
N GLU A 174 7.48 -15.05 38.68
CA GLU A 174 8.20 -14.00 39.39
C GLU A 174 7.33 -12.79 39.83
N GLY A 175 6.02 -12.79 39.58
CA GLY A 175 5.08 -11.81 40.18
C GLY A 175 5.15 -10.39 39.63
N PHE A 176 5.67 -10.18 38.42
CA PHE A 176 5.71 -8.86 37.80
C PHE A 176 4.39 -8.52 37.08
N ALA A 177 3.56 -7.66 37.67
CA ALA A 177 2.40 -7.09 36.98
C ALA A 177 2.89 -5.94 36.09
N MET A 178 3.05 -6.18 34.79
CA MET A 178 3.41 -5.14 33.84
C MET A 178 2.26 -4.13 33.72
N GLU A 179 2.52 -2.87 34.07
CA GLU A 179 1.60 -1.77 33.84
C GLU A 179 1.63 -1.36 32.37
N ARG A 180 0.45 -1.13 31.77
CA ARG A 180 0.37 -0.59 30.42
C ARG A 180 0.66 0.91 30.46
N THR A 181 1.24 1.41 29.37
CA THR A 181 1.51 2.83 29.21
C THR A 181 0.19 3.60 29.22
N PRO A 182 0.02 4.58 30.12
CA PRO A 182 -1.23 5.36 30.22
C PRO A 182 -1.30 6.41 29.10
N LEU A 183 -1.30 5.96 27.85
CA LEU A 183 -1.17 6.82 26.68
C LEU A 183 -2.28 7.88 26.61
N GLY A 184 -3.50 7.55 27.04
CA GLY A 184 -4.61 8.52 27.09
C GLY A 184 -4.37 9.66 28.09
N GLU A 185 -3.81 9.36 29.26
CA GLU A 185 -3.46 10.37 30.26
C GLU A 185 -2.29 11.24 29.77
N LEU A 186 -1.31 10.63 29.12
CA LEU A 186 -0.17 11.34 28.54
C LEU A 186 -0.60 12.28 27.41
N LEU A 187 -1.45 11.82 26.49
CA LEU A 187 -1.99 12.66 25.41
C LEU A 187 -2.85 13.82 25.93
N GLY A 188 -3.49 13.66 27.09
CA GLY A 188 -4.23 14.73 27.78
C GLY A 188 -3.36 15.64 28.65
N SER A 189 -2.09 15.32 28.84
CA SER A 189 -1.17 16.13 29.65
C SER A 189 -0.62 17.33 28.86
N SER A 190 -0.06 18.31 29.57
CA SER A 190 0.68 19.43 28.95
C SER A 190 2.16 19.08 28.70
N ASP A 191 2.57 17.84 28.98
CA ASP A 191 3.95 17.43 28.84
C ASP A 191 4.30 17.20 27.37
N LYS A 192 5.54 17.51 27.02
CA LYS A 192 6.06 17.30 25.67
C LYS A 192 6.24 15.81 25.42
N LEU A 193 5.39 15.22 24.58
CA LEU A 193 5.50 13.83 24.17
C LEU A 193 6.35 13.70 22.91
N THR A 194 7.19 12.66 22.88
CA THR A 194 8.05 12.41 21.74
C THR A 194 7.86 11.02 21.15
N TYR A 195 8.17 10.88 19.86
CA TYR A 195 8.13 9.61 19.14
C TYR A 195 9.46 9.28 18.44
N SER A 196 9.72 7.99 18.22
CA SER A 196 10.76 7.53 17.29
C SER A 196 10.21 6.47 16.33
N ILE A 197 10.70 6.48 15.08
CA ILE A 197 10.35 5.47 14.08
C ILE A 197 11.62 4.83 13.53
N GLU A 198 11.82 3.56 13.85
CA GLU A 198 12.90 2.76 13.28
C GLU A 198 12.43 2.06 12.02
N THR A 199 12.95 2.48 10.87
CA THR A 199 12.51 1.98 9.57
C THR A 199 13.51 0.98 9.01
N MET A 200 13.04 -0.24 8.78
CA MET A 200 13.80 -1.31 8.14
C MET A 200 13.13 -1.72 6.84
N GLY A 201 13.90 -1.80 5.76
CA GLY A 201 13.43 -2.40 4.52
C GLY A 201 13.62 -1.56 3.27
N CYS A 202 12.53 -1.38 2.54
CA CYS A 202 12.50 -0.78 1.21
C CYS A 202 11.86 0.62 1.21
N GLN A 203 11.82 1.25 0.03
CA GLN A 203 11.19 2.56 -0.19
C GLN A 203 9.72 2.60 0.27
N MET A 204 9.01 1.47 0.20
CA MET A 204 7.64 1.39 0.70
C MET A 204 7.57 1.52 2.22
N ASN A 205 8.50 0.91 2.95
CA ASN A 205 8.59 1.10 4.40
C ASN A 205 8.93 2.55 4.75
N VAL A 206 9.79 3.21 3.98
CA VAL A 206 10.09 4.65 4.17
C VAL A 206 8.82 5.48 4.01
N ALA A 207 8.07 5.29 2.91
CA ALA A 207 6.81 5.98 2.69
C ALA A 207 5.76 5.69 3.78
N ASP A 208 5.67 4.44 4.23
CA ASP A 208 4.77 4.04 5.34
C ASP A 208 5.17 4.75 6.65
N SER A 209 6.47 4.91 6.91
CA SER A 209 6.99 5.66 8.07
C SER A 209 6.68 7.16 7.99
N GLU A 210 6.76 7.79 6.81
CA GLU A 210 6.35 9.21 6.64
C GLU A 210 4.88 9.40 7.01
N ARG A 211 4.00 8.48 6.60
CA ARG A 211 2.56 8.51 6.95
C ARG A 211 2.32 8.37 8.43
N MET A 212 3.01 7.42 9.07
CA MET A 212 2.91 7.19 10.51
C MET A 212 3.43 8.39 11.31
N ALA A 213 4.56 8.98 10.90
CA ALA A 213 5.11 10.18 11.52
C ALA A 213 4.14 11.36 11.42
N GLY A 214 3.52 11.58 10.25
CA GLY A 214 2.52 12.63 10.06
C GLY A 214 1.34 12.53 11.03
N GLN A 215 0.79 11.33 11.21
CA GLN A 215 -0.30 11.10 12.17
C GLN A 215 0.14 11.28 13.63
N LEU A 216 1.36 10.91 13.98
CA LEU A 216 1.89 11.16 15.33
C LEU A 216 2.02 12.67 15.61
N GLU A 217 2.41 13.45 14.60
CA GLU A 217 2.48 14.92 14.70
C GLU A 217 1.08 15.56 14.78
N GLU A 218 0.10 15.04 14.04
CA GLU A 218 -1.31 15.46 14.17
C GLU A 218 -1.90 15.18 15.57
N MET A 219 -1.40 14.13 16.24
CA MET A 219 -1.73 13.84 17.64
C MET A 219 -0.96 14.71 18.65
N GLY A 220 -0.08 15.60 18.20
CA GLY A 220 0.70 16.51 19.05
C GLY A 220 2.01 15.94 19.58
N LEU A 221 2.49 14.79 19.07
CA LEU A 221 3.80 14.27 19.42
C LEU A 221 4.88 14.88 18.53
N GLU A 222 6.06 15.13 19.09
CA GLU A 222 7.22 15.60 18.33
C GLU A 222 8.22 14.48 18.08
N VAL A 223 9.01 14.58 17.00
CA VAL A 223 10.11 13.63 16.79
C VAL A 223 11.09 13.74 17.96
N GLN A 224 11.54 12.61 18.50
CA GLN A 224 12.64 12.57 19.45
C GLN A 224 13.94 12.99 18.74
N PRO A 225 14.59 14.09 19.13
CA PRO A 225 15.83 14.52 18.48
C PRO A 225 16.98 13.54 18.73
N GLU A 226 17.79 13.31 17.70
CA GLU A 226 18.97 12.48 17.81
C GLU A 226 19.96 13.06 18.86
N GLY A 227 20.38 12.23 19.81
CA GLY A 227 21.37 12.59 20.82
C GLY A 227 20.85 13.40 22.01
N GLU A 228 19.57 13.75 22.07
CA GLU A 228 18.97 14.41 23.23
C GLU A 228 18.76 13.43 24.41
N LYS A 229 18.91 13.93 25.64
CA LYS A 229 18.62 13.13 26.85
C LYS A 229 17.12 12.98 27.00
N GLY A 230 16.61 11.80 26.69
CA GLY A 230 15.21 11.45 26.83
C GLY A 230 14.93 10.14 26.15
N SER A 231 13.81 9.53 26.49
CA SER A 231 13.38 8.31 25.83
C SER A 231 11.98 8.55 25.25
N PRO A 232 11.72 8.17 23.99
CA PRO A 232 10.45 8.44 23.34
C PRO A 232 9.28 7.78 24.07
N THR A 233 8.15 8.49 24.12
CA THR A 233 6.86 8.03 24.64
C THR A 233 6.21 7.03 23.69
N VAL A 234 6.37 7.21 22.37
CA VAL A 234 5.88 6.27 21.36
C VAL A 234 7.03 5.78 20.49
N VAL A 235 7.18 4.47 20.37
CA VAL A 235 8.20 3.85 19.52
C VAL A 235 7.52 3.02 18.46
N VAL A 236 7.82 3.32 17.20
CA VAL A 236 7.35 2.55 16.04
C VAL A 236 8.53 1.81 15.43
N ILE A 237 8.43 0.50 15.34
CA ILE A 237 9.41 -0.36 14.66
C ILE A 237 8.77 -0.81 13.35
N ASN A 238 9.10 -0.15 12.23
CA ASN A 238 8.57 -0.46 10.91
C ASN A 238 9.47 -1.48 10.19
N THR A 239 8.92 -2.66 9.95
CA THR A 239 9.66 -3.87 9.57
C THR A 239 9.41 -4.29 8.13
N CYS A 240 10.35 -5.02 7.54
CA CYS A 240 10.27 -5.57 6.19
C CYS A 240 10.52 -7.07 6.22
N SER A 241 9.85 -7.86 5.38
CA SER A 241 9.99 -9.32 5.37
C SER A 241 10.92 -9.85 4.25
N ILE A 242 11.46 -8.97 3.41
CA ILE A 242 12.15 -9.33 2.16
C ILE A 242 13.69 -9.40 2.34
N ARG A 243 14.23 -8.97 3.49
CA ARG A 243 15.67 -9.01 3.76
C ARG A 243 16.00 -10.11 4.77
N ASP A 244 17.08 -10.84 4.53
CA ASP A 244 17.59 -11.83 5.49
C ASP A 244 17.78 -11.22 6.89
N HIS A 245 17.44 -12.02 7.91
CA HIS A 245 17.49 -11.66 9.33
C HIS A 245 16.56 -10.50 9.74
N ALA A 246 15.57 -10.13 8.92
CA ALA A 246 14.66 -9.06 9.28
C ALA A 246 13.92 -9.32 10.61
N GLU A 247 13.39 -10.53 10.82
CA GLU A 247 12.72 -10.93 12.06
C GLU A 247 13.63 -10.82 13.29
N GLN A 248 14.88 -11.31 13.19
CA GLN A 248 15.87 -11.24 14.26
C GLN A 248 16.26 -9.79 14.61
N LYS A 249 16.29 -8.91 13.61
CA LYS A 249 16.52 -7.48 13.82
C LYS A 249 15.39 -6.83 14.61
N VAL A 250 14.13 -7.20 14.35
CA VAL A 250 12.98 -6.66 15.11
C VAL A 250 13.20 -6.84 16.61
N TYR A 251 13.56 -8.03 17.07
CA TYR A 251 13.79 -8.32 18.49
C TYR A 251 14.94 -7.51 19.08
N SER A 252 15.97 -7.21 18.27
CA SER A 252 17.12 -6.43 18.72
C SER A 252 16.74 -4.97 19.01
N TYR A 253 15.89 -4.37 18.17
CA TYR A 253 15.35 -3.02 18.39
C TYR A 253 14.28 -2.99 19.48
N LEU A 254 13.45 -4.03 19.57
CA LEU A 254 12.36 -4.14 20.53
C LEU A 254 12.84 -4.33 21.97
N GLY A 255 13.92 -5.09 22.17
CA GLY A 255 14.42 -5.50 23.48
C GLY A 255 14.65 -4.34 24.47
N PRO A 256 15.39 -3.28 24.10
CA PRO A 256 15.59 -2.13 24.98
C PRO A 256 14.27 -1.47 25.42
N HIS A 257 13.29 -1.35 24.53
CA HIS A 257 12.00 -0.74 24.84
C HIS A 257 11.11 -1.64 25.70
N ALA A 258 11.17 -2.96 25.47
CA ALA A 258 10.49 -3.92 26.33
C ALA A 258 11.03 -3.85 27.78
N VAL A 259 12.36 -3.74 27.95
CA VAL A 259 12.97 -3.55 29.28
C VAL A 259 12.54 -2.25 29.94
N ARG A 260 12.48 -1.14 29.19
CA ARG A 260 11.96 0.14 29.69
C ARG A 260 10.54 0.01 30.21
N LYS A 261 9.66 -0.62 29.44
CA LYS A 261 8.26 -0.83 29.83
C LYS A 261 8.12 -1.71 31.07
N ARG A 262 8.90 -2.79 31.16
CA ARG A 262 8.99 -3.61 32.38
C ARG A 262 9.53 -2.85 33.58
N ARG A 263 10.21 -1.72 33.43
CA ARG A 263 10.65 -0.88 34.55
C ARG A 263 9.61 0.16 34.97
N GLY A 264 8.43 0.15 34.36
CA GLY A 264 7.37 1.13 34.60
C GLY A 264 7.58 2.45 33.87
N GLU A 265 8.48 2.51 32.88
CA GLU A 265 8.59 3.72 32.04
C GLU A 265 7.38 3.81 31.11
N PRO A 266 6.75 5.00 30.97
CA PRO A 266 5.60 5.19 30.09
C PRO A 266 6.03 5.21 28.62
N VAL A 267 6.08 4.02 27.99
CA VAL A 267 6.44 3.86 26.58
C VAL A 267 5.43 2.98 25.83
N SER A 268 4.79 3.55 24.81
CA SER A 268 3.95 2.80 23.89
C SER A 268 4.80 2.19 22.78
N ILE A 269 4.67 0.90 22.55
CA ILE A 269 5.47 0.14 21.59
C ILE A 269 4.58 -0.36 20.46
N VAL A 270 4.89 0.07 19.24
CA VAL A 270 4.18 -0.30 18.01
C VAL A 270 5.14 -1.06 17.11
N VAL A 271 4.75 -2.25 16.66
CA VAL A 271 5.47 -2.97 15.60
C VAL A 271 4.64 -2.92 14.33
N ALA A 272 5.20 -2.34 13.27
CA ALA A 272 4.54 -2.10 12.00
C ALA A 272 5.22 -2.82 10.84
N GLY A 273 4.57 -2.90 9.69
CA GLY A 273 5.17 -3.33 8.43
C GLY A 273 4.98 -4.81 8.09
N CYS A 274 5.79 -5.35 7.19
CA CYS A 274 5.53 -6.67 6.60
C CYS A 274 5.71 -7.83 7.60
N VAL A 275 6.66 -7.76 8.53
CA VAL A 275 6.82 -8.80 9.57
C VAL A 275 5.65 -8.74 10.55
N ALA A 276 5.20 -7.53 10.91
CA ALA A 276 4.01 -7.34 11.74
C ALA A 276 2.76 -8.00 11.11
N GLN A 277 2.60 -7.89 9.79
CA GLN A 277 1.52 -8.56 9.05
C GLN A 277 1.62 -10.09 9.05
N GLN A 278 2.83 -10.65 9.01
CA GLN A 278 3.03 -12.11 9.02
C GLN A 278 2.80 -12.72 10.40
N GLU A 279 3.38 -12.10 11.43
CA GLU A 279 3.34 -12.61 12.80
C GLU A 279 2.01 -12.28 13.49
N GLY A 280 1.43 -11.11 13.20
CA GLY A 280 0.15 -10.66 13.75
C GLY A 280 0.08 -10.83 15.28
N GLU A 281 -0.94 -11.54 15.74
CA GLU A 281 -1.16 -11.82 17.17
C GLU A 281 -0.01 -12.61 17.82
N GLN A 282 0.71 -13.46 17.06
CA GLN A 282 1.80 -14.25 17.64
C GLN A 282 2.89 -13.36 18.22
N LEU A 283 3.10 -12.18 17.64
CA LEU A 283 4.09 -11.23 18.14
C LEU A 283 3.73 -10.72 19.55
N LEU A 284 2.45 -10.44 19.81
CA LEU A 284 1.97 -10.07 21.14
C LEU A 284 2.10 -11.21 22.16
N ARG A 285 1.94 -12.46 21.72
CA ARG A 285 2.10 -13.63 22.60
C ARG A 285 3.57 -13.84 22.98
N ARG A 286 4.50 -13.56 22.06
CA ARG A 286 5.95 -13.67 22.30
C ARG A 286 6.50 -12.48 23.08
N VAL A 287 5.98 -11.28 22.83
CA VAL A 287 6.42 -10.03 23.46
C VAL A 287 5.19 -9.25 23.95
N PRO A 288 4.69 -9.55 25.17
CA PRO A 288 3.51 -8.91 25.73
C PRO A 288 3.60 -7.40 25.92
N GLU A 289 4.82 -6.84 25.90
CA GLU A 289 5.11 -5.41 26.02
C GLU A 289 4.60 -4.59 24.83
N ILE A 290 4.37 -5.20 23.68
CA ILE A 290 3.89 -4.50 22.48
C ILE A 290 2.44 -4.03 22.70
N ASP A 291 2.14 -2.77 22.42
CA ASP A 291 0.77 -2.23 22.52
C ASP A 291 -0.02 -2.41 21.23
N ALA A 292 0.65 -2.26 20.08
CA ALA A 292 0.01 -2.40 18.79
C ALA A 292 0.89 -3.15 17.77
N VAL A 293 0.25 -4.02 16.99
CA VAL A 293 0.83 -4.67 15.80
C VAL A 293 0.06 -4.22 14.57
N ILE A 294 0.74 -3.62 13.60
CA ILE A 294 0.11 -2.91 12.48
C ILE A 294 0.65 -3.42 11.14
N GLY A 295 -0.22 -3.98 10.32
CA GLY A 295 0.08 -4.37 8.95
C GLY A 295 0.24 -3.15 8.02
N PRO A 296 0.92 -3.28 6.86
CA PRO A 296 1.14 -2.16 5.94
C PRO A 296 -0.13 -1.44 5.47
N GLN A 297 -1.27 -2.15 5.41
CA GLN A 297 -2.55 -1.56 5.01
C GLN A 297 -3.14 -0.58 6.04
N TYR A 298 -2.60 -0.54 7.25
CA TYR A 298 -3.03 0.34 8.34
C TYR A 298 -2.00 1.43 8.66
N ALA A 299 -0.94 1.59 7.84
CA ALA A 299 0.10 2.60 8.08
C ALA A 299 -0.47 4.04 8.09
N ASN A 300 -1.52 4.30 7.32
CA ASN A 300 -2.25 5.57 7.30
C ASN A 300 -3.32 5.70 8.41
N ARG A 301 -3.39 4.75 9.35
CA ARG A 301 -4.38 4.73 10.46
C ARG A 301 -3.74 4.45 11.83
N LEU A 302 -2.44 4.69 11.96
CA LEU A 302 -1.73 4.58 13.24
C LEU A 302 -2.40 5.43 14.34
N GLY A 303 -2.84 6.65 14.02
CA GLY A 303 -3.46 7.53 15.02
C GLY A 303 -4.72 6.92 15.63
N GLU A 304 -5.59 6.37 14.80
CA GLU A 304 -6.81 5.67 15.25
C GLU A 304 -6.49 4.40 16.07
N VAL A 305 -5.42 3.67 15.72
CA VAL A 305 -4.94 2.52 16.51
C VAL A 305 -4.44 2.97 17.88
N LEU A 306 -3.69 4.07 17.95
CA LEU A 306 -3.16 4.61 19.21
C LEU A 306 -4.26 5.17 20.12
N LEU A 307 -5.37 5.69 19.57
CA LEU A 307 -6.53 6.06 20.39
C LEU A 307 -7.15 4.85 21.10
N GLN A 308 -7.19 3.67 20.45
CA GLN A 308 -7.63 2.44 21.11
C GLN A 308 -6.63 1.97 22.18
N VAL A 309 -5.33 2.14 21.93
CA VAL A 309 -4.29 1.90 22.94
C VAL A 309 -4.46 2.84 24.13
N ALA A 310 -4.78 4.11 23.88
CA ALA A 310 -5.06 5.11 24.91
C ALA A 310 -6.31 4.77 25.75
N ASP A 311 -7.32 4.12 25.18
CA ASP A 311 -8.49 3.55 25.87
C ASP A 311 -8.16 2.28 26.68
N GLY A 312 -6.90 1.82 26.66
CA GLY A 312 -6.41 0.69 27.44
C GLY A 312 -6.37 -0.63 26.70
N ASP A 313 -6.60 -0.65 25.39
CA ASP A 313 -6.53 -1.88 24.59
C ASP A 313 -5.11 -2.21 24.12
N GLN A 314 -4.92 -3.49 23.78
CA GLN A 314 -3.81 -3.94 22.97
C GLN A 314 -4.38 -4.40 21.64
N VAL A 315 -3.81 -3.89 20.55
CA VAL A 315 -4.45 -3.89 19.23
C VAL A 315 -3.61 -4.67 18.23
N VAL A 316 -4.26 -5.53 17.45
CA VAL A 316 -3.67 -6.13 16.24
C VAL A 316 -4.49 -5.66 15.05
N ALA A 317 -3.89 -4.87 14.17
CA ALA A 317 -4.50 -4.36 12.95
C ALA A 317 -3.81 -4.98 11.74
N THR A 318 -4.19 -6.22 11.39
CA THR A 318 -3.61 -7.00 10.28
C THR A 318 -4.66 -7.58 9.35
N ASP A 319 -5.95 -7.30 9.57
CA ASP A 319 -7.01 -7.79 8.71
C ASP A 319 -7.02 -7.07 7.36
N ALA A 320 -7.54 -7.74 6.34
CA ALA A 320 -7.71 -7.11 5.04
C ALA A 320 -8.70 -5.93 5.16
N THR A 321 -8.22 -4.73 4.87
CA THR A 321 -9.02 -3.51 4.90
C THR A 321 -9.19 -2.93 3.50
N LEU A 322 -10.31 -2.25 3.27
CA LEU A 322 -10.43 -1.34 2.13
C LEU A 322 -9.52 -0.14 2.39
N ILE A 323 -8.77 0.29 1.37
CA ILE A 323 -8.03 1.55 1.38
C ILE A 323 -8.65 2.43 0.31
N SER A 324 -9.61 3.26 0.72
CA SER A 324 -10.32 4.20 -0.14
C SER A 324 -9.49 5.45 -0.41
N GLU A 325 -8.91 6.03 0.64
CA GLU A 325 -8.10 7.24 0.59
C GLU A 325 -6.90 7.18 1.54
N ASP A 326 -5.86 7.96 1.24
CA ASP A 326 -4.79 8.22 2.19
C ASP A 326 -5.17 9.44 3.03
N VAL A 327 -5.69 9.19 4.24
CA VAL A 327 -6.11 10.25 5.18
C VAL A 327 -4.94 10.94 5.87
N SER A 328 -3.72 10.43 5.72
CA SER A 328 -2.56 10.97 6.42
C SER A 328 -1.96 12.17 5.69
N ARG A 329 -1.40 13.12 6.44
CA ARG A 329 -0.48 14.15 5.92
C ARG A 329 0.95 13.73 6.22
N PRO A 330 1.66 13.06 5.31
CA PRO A 330 2.91 12.40 5.67
C PRO A 330 4.01 13.41 5.97
N ARG A 331 4.77 13.17 7.03
CA ARG A 331 5.96 13.95 7.36
C ARG A 331 7.11 13.51 6.47
N ARG A 332 7.42 14.29 5.44
CA ARG A 332 8.43 13.95 4.43
C ARG A 332 9.84 14.10 4.96
N GLN A 333 10.73 13.21 4.52
CA GLN A 333 12.16 13.30 4.84
C GLN A 333 12.95 14.22 3.88
N SER A 334 12.45 14.41 2.66
CA SER A 334 13.07 15.26 1.65
C SER A 334 12.29 16.56 1.50
N GLU A 335 12.97 17.66 1.24
CA GLU A 335 12.34 18.95 0.89
C GLU A 335 12.11 19.11 -0.62
N VAL A 336 12.61 18.16 -1.43
CA VAL A 336 12.60 18.25 -2.90
C VAL A 336 11.75 17.15 -3.53
N CYS A 337 11.83 15.94 -2.99
CA CYS A 337 11.19 14.74 -3.54
C CYS A 337 10.05 14.26 -2.65
N GLY A 338 8.85 14.09 -3.22
CA GLY A 338 7.68 13.52 -2.54
C GLY A 338 7.36 12.11 -3.04
N TRP A 339 7.01 11.21 -2.12
CA TRP A 339 6.54 9.85 -2.45
C TRP A 339 5.02 9.80 -2.43
N VAL A 340 4.41 9.43 -3.57
CA VAL A 340 2.96 9.33 -3.71
C VAL A 340 2.62 7.88 -4.03
N ASN A 341 2.06 7.16 -3.07
CA ASN A 341 1.63 5.78 -3.32
C ASN A 341 0.35 5.82 -4.15
N VAL A 342 0.28 5.14 -5.29
CA VAL A 342 -0.89 5.17 -6.19
C VAL A 342 -1.74 3.90 -6.09
N ILE A 343 -1.12 2.81 -5.64
CA ILE A 343 -1.75 1.50 -5.53
C ILE A 343 -1.18 0.75 -4.31
N TYR A 344 -2.01 -0.03 -3.64
CA TYR A 344 -1.62 -0.90 -2.54
C TYR A 344 -1.78 -2.37 -2.93
N GLY A 345 -0.96 -3.25 -2.37
CA GLY A 345 -1.06 -4.68 -2.58
C GLY A 345 -0.68 -5.13 -3.99
N CYS A 346 -0.69 -6.45 -4.21
CA CYS A 346 -0.34 -7.03 -5.50
C CYS A 346 -1.07 -8.36 -5.69
N ASN A 347 -1.71 -8.52 -6.86
CA ASN A 347 -2.41 -9.75 -7.22
C ASN A 347 -1.54 -10.75 -8.01
N GLU A 348 -0.25 -10.44 -8.22
CA GLU A 348 0.69 -11.37 -8.86
C GLU A 348 1.02 -12.54 -7.95
N ARG A 349 1.15 -13.72 -8.56
CA ARG A 349 1.45 -14.98 -7.85
C ARG A 349 2.89 -15.44 -8.10
N CYS A 350 3.82 -14.49 -8.11
CA CYS A 350 5.23 -14.82 -8.27
C CYS A 350 5.66 -15.77 -7.13
N THR A 351 6.21 -16.95 -7.47
CA THR A 351 6.42 -18.04 -6.50
C THR A 351 7.40 -17.71 -5.37
N TYR A 352 8.24 -16.69 -5.58
CA TYR A 352 9.19 -16.18 -4.60
C TYR A 352 8.68 -14.96 -3.80
N CYS A 353 7.51 -14.42 -4.14
CA CYS A 353 7.08 -13.11 -3.67
C CYS A 353 6.13 -13.19 -2.47
N VAL A 354 6.50 -12.53 -1.38
CA VAL A 354 5.71 -12.46 -0.14
C VAL A 354 4.71 -11.30 -0.10
N VAL A 355 4.73 -10.41 -1.10
CA VAL A 355 3.91 -9.20 -1.14
C VAL A 355 2.40 -9.48 -1.08
N PRO A 356 1.83 -10.47 -1.80
CA PRO A 356 0.38 -10.71 -1.77
C PRO A 356 -0.15 -11.06 -0.37
N THR A 357 0.68 -11.66 0.49
CA THR A 357 0.32 -12.02 1.87
C THR A 357 0.62 -10.93 2.88
N THR A 358 1.55 -10.02 2.56
CA THR A 358 2.03 -9.00 3.51
C THR A 358 1.52 -7.59 3.23
N ARG A 359 1.07 -7.30 2.02
CA ARG A 359 0.49 -5.99 1.64
C ARG A 359 -0.93 -6.12 1.08
N GLY A 360 -1.46 -7.33 1.06
CA GLY A 360 -2.83 -7.65 0.67
C GLY A 360 -3.09 -7.56 -0.83
N VAL A 361 -4.37 -7.58 -1.18
CA VAL A 361 -4.84 -7.51 -2.58
C VAL A 361 -4.62 -6.13 -3.17
N GLU A 362 -4.53 -6.10 -4.50
CA GLU A 362 -4.41 -4.87 -5.27
C GLU A 362 -5.59 -3.93 -5.03
N GLN A 363 -5.30 -2.69 -4.63
CA GLN A 363 -6.26 -1.63 -4.40
C GLN A 363 -5.70 -0.32 -4.95
N SER A 364 -6.27 0.17 -6.04
CA SER A 364 -5.89 1.45 -6.64
C SER A 364 -6.51 2.61 -5.86
N ARG A 365 -5.71 3.66 -5.64
CA ARG A 365 -6.24 4.92 -5.12
C ARG A 365 -6.99 5.70 -6.20
N PRO A 366 -8.06 6.42 -5.84
CA PRO A 366 -8.79 7.28 -6.77
C PRO A 366 -7.87 8.30 -7.44
N LEU A 367 -8.09 8.57 -8.73
CA LEU A 367 -7.30 9.52 -9.51
C LEU A 367 -7.23 10.90 -8.83
N ARG A 368 -8.38 11.42 -8.39
CA ARG A 368 -8.47 12.73 -7.75
C ARG A 368 -7.67 12.81 -6.45
N SER A 369 -7.72 11.78 -5.62
CA SER A 369 -6.93 11.71 -4.38
C SER A 369 -5.43 11.81 -4.70
N ILE A 370 -4.96 11.13 -5.74
CA ILE A 370 -3.57 11.20 -6.18
C ILE A 370 -3.23 12.61 -6.70
N LEU A 371 -4.07 13.19 -7.56
CA LEU A 371 -3.84 14.53 -8.11
C LEU A 371 -3.80 15.60 -7.02
N ASN A 372 -4.74 15.57 -6.08
CA ASN A 372 -4.76 16.49 -4.93
C ASN A 372 -3.46 16.41 -4.12
N GLU A 373 -2.97 15.19 -3.83
CA GLU A 373 -1.70 15.02 -3.10
C GLU A 373 -0.51 15.58 -3.90
N VAL A 374 -0.47 15.37 -5.22
CA VAL A 374 0.57 15.93 -6.10
C VAL A 374 0.50 17.46 -6.12
N GLU A 375 -0.69 18.03 -6.26
CA GLU A 375 -0.90 19.49 -6.24
C GLU A 375 -0.48 20.10 -4.91
N ASP A 376 -0.80 19.44 -3.79
CA ASP A 376 -0.42 19.92 -2.46
C ASP A 376 1.10 19.82 -2.24
N LEU A 377 1.76 18.79 -2.77
CA LEU A 377 3.24 18.72 -2.79
C LEU A 377 3.84 19.88 -3.61
N VAL A 378 3.28 20.19 -4.78
CA VAL A 378 3.75 21.31 -5.59
C VAL A 378 3.56 22.64 -4.85
N LYS A 379 2.42 22.86 -4.20
CA LYS A 379 2.16 24.06 -3.37
C LYS A 379 3.14 24.20 -2.21
N GLN A 380 3.58 23.08 -1.64
CA GLN A 380 4.59 23.03 -0.58
C GLN A 380 6.03 23.20 -1.10
N GLY A 381 6.23 23.31 -2.43
CA GLY A 381 7.53 23.60 -3.04
C GLY A 381 8.31 22.37 -3.53
N TYR A 382 7.74 21.17 -3.43
CA TYR A 382 8.37 19.95 -3.93
C TYR A 382 8.50 20.02 -5.46
N ARG A 383 9.65 19.58 -5.98
CA ARG A 383 9.97 19.63 -7.41
C ARG A 383 9.91 18.28 -8.10
N GLU A 384 10.08 17.19 -7.34
CA GLU A 384 10.03 15.83 -7.87
C GLU A 384 8.96 15.01 -7.13
N VAL A 385 8.16 14.27 -7.87
CA VAL A 385 7.20 13.29 -7.34
C VAL A 385 7.56 11.90 -7.85
N THR A 386 7.63 10.92 -6.95
CA THR A 386 7.77 9.51 -7.32
C THR A 386 6.49 8.76 -7.01
N LEU A 387 5.84 8.24 -8.06
CA LEU A 387 4.69 7.36 -7.96
C LEU A 387 5.15 5.97 -7.50
N LEU A 388 4.59 5.51 -6.39
CA LEU A 388 4.92 4.24 -5.74
C LEU A 388 3.75 3.26 -5.73
N GLY A 389 4.08 1.98 -5.59
CA GLY A 389 3.15 0.89 -5.41
C GLY A 389 3.91 -0.42 -5.30
N GLN A 390 3.19 -1.54 -5.20
CA GLN A 390 3.81 -2.86 -5.36
C GLN A 390 3.82 -3.31 -6.83
N ASN A 391 2.82 -2.87 -7.60
CA ASN A 391 2.70 -3.07 -9.04
C ASN A 391 1.92 -1.90 -9.64
N ILE A 392 2.59 -0.77 -9.83
CA ILE A 392 2.00 0.50 -10.29
C ILE A 392 1.28 0.38 -11.64
N ASP A 393 1.76 -0.47 -12.53
CA ASP A 393 1.22 -0.59 -13.89
C ASP A 393 -0.19 -1.20 -13.90
N ALA A 394 -0.58 -1.85 -12.81
CA ALA A 394 -1.90 -2.43 -12.63
C ALA A 394 -2.95 -1.42 -12.14
N TRP A 395 -2.53 -0.20 -11.80
CA TRP A 395 -3.43 0.86 -11.35
C TRP A 395 -4.63 1.04 -12.27
N GLY A 396 -5.81 1.12 -11.66
CA GLY A 396 -7.09 1.35 -12.30
C GLY A 396 -7.84 0.08 -12.72
N ARG A 397 -7.22 -1.11 -12.64
CA ARG A 397 -7.87 -2.37 -13.09
C ARG A 397 -8.99 -2.86 -12.18
N ASP A 398 -8.97 -2.42 -10.93
CA ASP A 398 -9.93 -2.71 -9.86
C ASP A 398 -10.98 -1.60 -9.66
N MET A 399 -10.93 -0.54 -10.48
CA MET A 399 -11.93 0.55 -10.50
C MET A 399 -13.08 0.25 -11.46
N GLU A 400 -14.21 0.93 -11.27
CA GLU A 400 -15.34 0.95 -12.21
C GLU A 400 -15.65 2.39 -12.65
N PRO A 401 -15.48 2.76 -13.94
CA PRO A 401 -14.87 1.98 -14.99
C PRO A 401 -13.39 1.69 -14.72
N LYS A 402 -12.92 0.60 -15.33
CA LYS A 402 -11.50 0.29 -15.33
C LYS A 402 -10.71 1.41 -16.00
N ARG A 403 -9.68 1.86 -15.31
CA ARG A 403 -8.67 2.79 -15.81
C ARG A 403 -7.37 2.04 -16.11
N ARG A 404 -6.39 2.76 -16.66
CA ARG A 404 -5.07 2.25 -16.99
C ARG A 404 -4.01 3.21 -16.49
N PHE A 405 -2.86 2.67 -16.07
CA PHE A 405 -1.76 3.47 -15.51
C PHE A 405 -1.29 4.64 -16.39
N HIS A 406 -1.29 4.51 -17.72
CA HIS A 406 -0.91 5.62 -18.62
C HIS A 406 -1.85 6.84 -18.50
N GLU A 407 -3.13 6.65 -18.16
CA GLU A 407 -4.07 7.75 -17.93
C GLU A 407 -3.71 8.51 -16.65
N LEU A 408 -3.23 7.80 -15.61
CA LEU A 408 -2.70 8.44 -14.41
C LEU A 408 -1.42 9.21 -14.71
N LEU A 409 -0.48 8.62 -15.45
CA LEU A 409 0.77 9.30 -15.83
C LEU A 409 0.50 10.59 -16.60
N ASP A 410 -0.41 10.55 -17.58
CA ASP A 410 -0.80 11.71 -18.37
C ASP A 410 -1.48 12.79 -17.50
N ALA A 411 -2.36 12.40 -16.58
CA ALA A 411 -3.02 13.34 -15.67
C ALA A 411 -2.02 14.01 -14.71
N VAL A 412 -1.11 13.23 -14.09
CA VAL A 412 -0.09 13.76 -13.17
C VAL A 412 0.89 14.67 -13.91
N ALA A 413 1.27 14.33 -15.15
CA ALA A 413 2.17 15.16 -15.95
C ALA A 413 1.58 16.54 -16.30
N LYS A 414 0.25 16.68 -16.26
CA LYS A 414 -0.47 17.93 -16.55
C LYS A 414 -0.69 18.82 -15.32
N VAL A 415 -0.32 18.36 -14.12
CA VAL A 415 -0.43 19.17 -12.91
C VAL A 415 0.51 20.38 -13.01
N GLU A 416 -0.04 21.58 -12.88
CA GLU A 416 0.75 22.80 -12.98
C GLU A 416 1.81 22.87 -11.88
N GLY A 417 3.05 23.17 -12.26
CA GLY A 417 4.18 23.36 -11.32
C GLY A 417 4.93 22.08 -10.94
N VAL A 418 4.46 20.88 -11.32
CA VAL A 418 5.22 19.65 -11.13
C VAL A 418 6.48 19.69 -11.99
N GLY A 419 7.65 19.58 -11.36
CA GLY A 419 8.94 19.70 -12.05
C GLY A 419 9.35 18.39 -12.72
N ARG A 420 9.24 17.28 -11.99
CA ARG A 420 9.61 15.95 -12.48
C ARG A 420 8.78 14.87 -11.83
N VAL A 421 8.39 13.86 -12.61
CA VAL A 421 7.66 12.69 -12.15
C VAL A 421 8.47 11.44 -12.48
N ARG A 422 8.60 10.57 -11.48
CA ARG A 422 9.15 9.21 -11.62
C ARG A 422 8.08 8.20 -11.24
N PHE A 423 8.30 6.97 -11.65
CA PHE A 423 7.52 5.83 -11.19
C PHE A 423 8.45 4.63 -11.03
N LEU A 424 8.15 3.78 -10.05
CA LEU A 424 8.93 2.58 -9.75
C LEU A 424 8.00 1.39 -9.55
N THR A 425 8.54 0.16 -9.60
CA THR A 425 7.82 -1.11 -9.43
C THR A 425 6.94 -1.52 -10.63
N SER A 426 7.45 -1.31 -11.85
CA SER A 426 6.79 -1.83 -13.04
C SER A 426 6.96 -3.35 -13.17
N HIS A 427 5.98 -4.00 -13.78
CA HIS A 427 6.00 -5.43 -14.06
C HIS A 427 5.91 -5.64 -15.58
N PRO A 428 6.82 -6.41 -16.22
CA PRO A 428 6.91 -6.49 -17.68
C PRO A 428 5.58 -6.80 -18.38
N ARG A 429 4.74 -7.65 -17.80
CA ARG A 429 3.39 -7.97 -18.31
C ARG A 429 2.47 -6.75 -18.51
N TYR A 430 2.64 -5.68 -17.74
CA TYR A 430 1.79 -4.50 -17.78
C TYR A 430 2.47 -3.26 -18.39
N MET A 431 3.76 -3.36 -18.74
CA MET A 431 4.50 -2.30 -19.42
C MET A 431 4.04 -2.18 -20.89
N SER A 432 2.91 -1.50 -21.07
CA SER A 432 2.25 -1.36 -22.37
C SER A 432 2.88 -0.28 -23.23
N GLU A 433 2.61 -0.32 -24.53
CA GLU A 433 3.00 0.74 -25.48
C GLU A 433 2.53 2.13 -25.04
N ARG A 434 1.32 2.20 -24.46
CA ARG A 434 0.72 3.47 -24.04
C ARG A 434 1.52 4.11 -22.89
N VAL A 435 2.09 3.31 -21.99
CA VAL A 435 2.94 3.84 -20.90
C VAL A 435 4.19 4.47 -21.49
N VAL A 436 4.91 3.76 -22.37
CA VAL A 436 6.12 4.28 -23.03
C VAL A 436 5.81 5.52 -23.87
N ASN A 437 4.71 5.50 -24.63
CA ASN A 437 4.27 6.66 -25.42
C ASN A 437 3.96 7.88 -24.55
N THR A 438 3.31 7.68 -23.40
CA THR A 438 2.97 8.78 -22.48
C THR A 438 4.23 9.43 -21.93
N VAL A 439 5.22 8.63 -21.52
CA VAL A 439 6.54 9.16 -21.09
C VAL A 439 7.22 9.93 -22.23
N ALA A 440 7.15 9.44 -23.46
CA ALA A 440 7.73 10.12 -24.62
C ALA A 440 7.00 11.42 -25.00
N GLN A 441 5.70 11.53 -24.69
CA GLN A 441 4.87 12.71 -24.97
C GLN A 441 5.08 13.85 -23.96
N HIS A 442 5.57 13.53 -22.75
CA HIS A 442 5.81 14.49 -21.68
C HIS A 442 7.29 14.50 -21.23
N PRO A 443 8.26 14.72 -22.12
CA PRO A 443 9.69 14.54 -21.82
C PRO A 443 10.25 15.54 -20.79
N ASP A 444 9.61 16.70 -20.63
CA ASP A 444 10.03 17.73 -19.68
C ASP A 444 9.64 17.39 -18.23
N VAL A 445 8.62 16.56 -18.05
CA VAL A 445 8.03 16.24 -16.74
C VAL A 445 8.25 14.77 -16.38
N LEU A 446 7.89 13.84 -17.27
CA LEU A 446 8.02 12.41 -17.01
C LEU A 446 9.47 11.97 -17.26
N ALA A 447 10.17 11.60 -16.19
CA ALA A 447 11.55 11.15 -16.30
C ALA A 447 11.63 9.87 -17.14
N PRO A 448 12.51 9.81 -18.17
CA PRO A 448 12.65 8.64 -19.03
C PRO A 448 13.48 7.54 -18.34
N CYS A 449 13.02 7.09 -17.16
CA CYS A 449 13.65 6.07 -16.33
C CYS A 449 12.65 4.95 -16.07
N PHE A 450 12.86 3.81 -16.71
CA PHE A 450 12.01 2.64 -16.61
C PHE A 450 12.69 1.59 -15.74
N HIS A 451 12.12 1.31 -14.57
CA HIS A 451 12.56 0.20 -13.74
C HIS A 451 11.66 -1.02 -14.01
N ILE A 452 12.15 -1.97 -14.80
CA ILE A 452 11.39 -3.11 -15.33
C ILE A 452 12.13 -4.42 -15.00
N PRO A 453 11.89 -5.01 -13.82
CA PRO A 453 12.56 -6.24 -13.40
C PRO A 453 12.20 -7.45 -14.28
N PHE A 454 13.20 -7.98 -15.00
CA PHE A 454 13.02 -9.20 -15.81
C PHE A 454 13.09 -10.48 -14.97
N GLN A 455 13.75 -10.45 -13.82
CA GLN A 455 13.91 -11.56 -12.87
C GLN A 455 14.74 -12.75 -13.41
N SER A 456 14.47 -13.24 -14.62
CA SER A 456 15.28 -14.22 -15.34
C SER A 456 15.18 -13.98 -16.85
N GLY A 457 16.21 -14.38 -17.61
CA GLY A 457 16.17 -14.44 -19.07
C GLY A 457 15.75 -15.79 -19.64
N ASP A 458 15.44 -16.77 -18.80
CA ASP A 458 14.99 -18.08 -19.27
C ASP A 458 13.46 -18.25 -19.18
N ASP A 459 12.83 -18.66 -20.29
CA ASP A 459 11.39 -18.88 -20.36
C ASP A 459 10.88 -20.03 -19.47
N LYS A 460 11.70 -21.05 -19.17
CA LYS A 460 11.31 -22.13 -18.26
C LYS A 460 11.33 -21.62 -16.81
N VAL A 461 12.40 -20.97 -16.38
CA VAL A 461 12.52 -20.33 -15.06
C VAL A 461 11.43 -19.27 -14.88
N LEU A 462 11.16 -18.43 -15.88
CA LEU A 462 10.06 -17.44 -15.82
C LEU A 462 8.68 -18.07 -15.64
N ARG A 463 8.43 -19.26 -16.22
CA ARG A 463 7.19 -20.02 -15.99
C ARG A 463 7.12 -20.57 -14.57
N GLU A 464 8.20 -21.10 -14.03
CA GLU A 464 8.29 -21.60 -12.65
C GLU A 464 8.16 -20.46 -11.62
N MET A 465 8.67 -19.27 -11.96
CA MET A 465 8.46 -18.03 -11.23
C MET A 465 7.04 -17.47 -11.36
N GLN A 466 6.19 -18.02 -12.25
CA GLN A 466 4.84 -17.53 -12.58
C GLN A 466 4.77 -16.07 -13.07
N ARG A 467 5.74 -15.65 -13.90
CA ARG A 467 5.87 -14.25 -14.36
C ARG A 467 4.90 -13.89 -15.50
N GLY A 468 4.49 -14.86 -16.31
CA GLY A 468 3.53 -14.65 -17.40
C GLY A 468 4.04 -13.77 -18.55
N TYR A 469 5.34 -13.74 -18.78
CA TYR A 469 6.00 -13.16 -19.95
C TYR A 469 7.22 -14.02 -20.34
N THR A 470 7.81 -13.73 -21.50
CA THR A 470 8.96 -14.43 -22.07
C THR A 470 10.14 -13.47 -22.31
N PHE A 471 11.32 -14.03 -22.58
CA PHE A 471 12.51 -13.31 -23.05
C PHE A 471 12.15 -12.35 -24.21
N ASP A 472 11.53 -12.86 -25.27
CA ASP A 472 11.14 -12.07 -26.44
C ASP A 472 10.19 -10.92 -26.09
N SER A 473 9.29 -11.16 -25.14
CA SER A 473 8.33 -10.14 -24.69
C SER A 473 9.06 -8.99 -23.99
N TYR A 474 10.05 -9.31 -23.17
CA TYR A 474 10.89 -8.31 -22.50
C TYR A 474 11.75 -7.52 -23.48
N VAL A 475 12.43 -8.20 -24.41
CA VAL A 475 13.25 -7.56 -25.45
C VAL A 475 12.40 -6.61 -26.31
N LYS A 476 11.16 -6.96 -26.63
CA LYS A 476 10.23 -6.06 -27.35
C LYS A 476 9.93 -4.78 -26.56
N ILE A 477 9.78 -4.86 -25.24
CA ILE A 477 9.58 -3.69 -24.37
C ILE A 477 10.83 -2.80 -24.41
N ALA A 478 12.02 -3.38 -24.20
CA ALA A 478 13.28 -2.65 -24.21
C ALA A 478 13.55 -1.95 -25.57
N LYS A 479 13.42 -2.69 -26.68
CA LYS A 479 13.58 -2.14 -28.04
C LYS A 479 12.60 -1.01 -28.32
N ARG A 480 11.36 -1.11 -27.83
CA ARG A 480 10.37 -0.04 -27.97
C ARG A 480 10.78 1.22 -27.21
N ILE A 481 11.24 1.08 -25.96
CA ILE A 481 11.75 2.20 -25.16
C ILE A 481 12.92 2.86 -25.89
N ARG A 482 13.92 2.07 -26.32
CA ARG A 482 15.08 2.58 -27.08
C ARG A 482 14.69 3.28 -28.38
N ARG A 483 13.67 2.80 -29.09
CA ARG A 483 13.19 3.41 -30.33
C ARG A 483 12.53 4.76 -30.11
N LEU A 484 11.68 4.88 -29.07
CA LEU A 484 10.92 6.11 -28.80
C LEU A 484 11.72 7.13 -27.99
N ILE A 485 12.57 6.64 -27.08
CA ILE A 485 13.36 7.45 -26.15
C ILE A 485 14.78 6.85 -26.09
N PRO A 486 15.66 7.14 -27.07
CA PRO A 486 16.98 6.51 -27.17
C PRO A 486 17.86 6.64 -25.93
N HIS A 487 17.73 7.76 -25.21
CA HIS A 487 18.53 8.09 -24.02
C HIS A 487 17.87 7.64 -22.70
N ALA A 488 16.76 6.90 -22.74
CA ALA A 488 16.07 6.45 -21.53
C ALA A 488 16.96 5.53 -20.67
N ALA A 489 16.87 5.64 -19.35
CA ALA A 489 17.46 4.66 -18.46
C ALA A 489 16.52 3.45 -18.35
N ILE A 490 17.04 2.24 -18.58
CA ILE A 490 16.33 0.98 -18.28
C ILE A 490 17.10 0.33 -17.13
N THR A 491 16.43 0.15 -16.00
CA THR A 491 16.96 -0.53 -14.82
C THR A 491 16.10 -1.75 -14.54
N ALA A 492 16.66 -2.77 -13.91
CA ALA A 492 15.96 -4.03 -13.66
C ALA A 492 16.61 -4.77 -12.48
N ASP A 493 15.85 -5.71 -11.91
CA ASP A 493 16.35 -6.71 -10.99
C ASP A 493 16.33 -8.10 -11.64
N ALA A 494 17.29 -8.92 -11.22
CA ALA A 494 17.45 -10.32 -11.60
C ALA A 494 17.56 -11.20 -10.34
N ILE A 495 17.03 -12.41 -10.41
CA ILE A 495 17.18 -13.45 -9.39
C ILE A 495 18.05 -14.55 -10.00
N VAL A 496 19.18 -14.81 -9.36
CA VAL A 496 20.09 -15.91 -9.71
C VAL A 496 19.98 -17.01 -8.66
N GLY A 497 20.20 -18.25 -9.06
CA GLY A 497 20.05 -19.40 -8.17
C GLY A 497 18.60 -19.68 -7.80
N PHE A 498 17.64 -19.39 -8.70
CA PHE A 498 16.26 -19.85 -8.50
C PHE A 498 16.23 -21.38 -8.32
N PRO A 499 15.37 -21.96 -7.46
CA PRO A 499 15.43 -23.39 -7.16
C PRO A 499 15.37 -24.27 -8.42
N GLY A 500 16.47 -24.97 -8.71
CA GLY A 500 16.59 -25.82 -9.91
C GLY A 500 17.19 -25.15 -11.15
N GLU A 501 17.61 -23.88 -11.06
CA GLU A 501 18.28 -23.17 -12.15
C GLU A 501 19.60 -23.86 -12.55
N THR A 502 19.72 -24.12 -13.85
CA THR A 502 20.91 -24.70 -14.49
C THR A 502 21.81 -23.62 -15.07
N GLU A 503 23.08 -23.97 -15.30
CA GLU A 503 24.05 -23.06 -15.94
C GLU A 503 23.55 -22.52 -17.30
N ALA A 504 22.87 -23.35 -18.09
CA ALA A 504 22.34 -22.92 -19.39
C ALA A 504 21.17 -21.93 -19.26
N GLU A 505 20.36 -22.04 -18.20
CA GLU A 505 19.28 -21.10 -17.88
C GLU A 505 19.84 -19.78 -17.35
N PHE A 506 20.88 -19.85 -16.51
CA PHE A 506 21.63 -18.68 -16.06
C PHE A 506 22.28 -17.93 -17.24
N GLN A 507 22.91 -18.65 -18.18
CA GLN A 507 23.51 -18.02 -19.37
C GLN A 507 22.47 -17.24 -20.19
N ARG A 508 21.24 -17.74 -20.34
CA ARG A 508 20.16 -17.00 -21.02
C ARG A 508 19.79 -15.69 -20.32
N THR A 509 19.98 -15.61 -19.01
CA THR A 509 19.83 -14.36 -18.26
C THR A 509 20.94 -13.37 -18.60
N LEU A 510 22.18 -13.83 -18.76
CA LEU A 510 23.28 -12.97 -19.23
C LEU A 510 23.06 -12.51 -20.67
N ASP A 511 22.62 -13.40 -21.56
CA ASP A 511 22.31 -13.08 -22.95
C ASP A 511 21.22 -12.00 -23.06
N LEU A 512 20.21 -12.03 -22.17
CA LEU A 512 19.19 -10.98 -22.07
C LEU A 512 19.81 -9.62 -21.72
N MET A 513 20.74 -9.61 -20.76
CA MET A 513 21.41 -8.39 -20.32
C MET A 513 22.33 -7.80 -21.40
N GLU A 514 22.92 -8.64 -22.26
CA GLU A 514 23.73 -8.18 -23.40
C GLU A 514 22.89 -7.62 -24.56
N GLU A 515 21.68 -8.14 -24.77
CA GLU A 515 20.78 -7.72 -25.86
C GLU A 515 20.07 -6.36 -25.60
N VAL A 516 19.90 -5.95 -24.34
CA VAL A 516 19.10 -4.77 -23.89
C VAL A 516 19.97 -3.54 -23.64
#